data_AF-A0AAW1SUN5-F1
#
_entry.id   AF-A0AAW1SUN5-F1
#
_cell.length_a   1.000
_cell.length_b   1.000
_cell.length_c   1.000
_cell.angle_alpha   90.00
_cell.angle_beta   90.00
_cell.angle_gamma   90.00
#
_symmetry.space_group_name_H-M   'P 1'
#
loop_
_entity.id
_entity.type
_entity.pdbx_description
1 polymer ?
#
loop_
_entity_poly.entity_id
_entity_poly.type
_entity_poly.pdbx_seq_one_letter_code
_entity_poly.pdbx_strand_id
1 'polypeptide(L)'
;MTPEEAREKLGVKEDANFEQVLRAKNKLRQQADGDTEQQLRIDSAYEVLLMQSMNARLSGNTKISSQVKFADDRKVPPAQVVNKFLQKIPGRPQVTGPPAQRDFAISSAIFGVLAGITLIQGLGPSSGPSDVPSLQLGVGSFVAGYFLVNQRRVKTGKAVALIASGILGGVLFGSLLNTWLQVDIVPIGGLSSSAIFVSEFVIVGLWAASSFLI
;
A
#
# COMPACT_ATOMS: atom_id res chain seq x y z
N MET A 1 -19.51 -18.71 -48.24
CA MET A 1 -18.84 -19.90 -47.70
C MET A 1 -19.22 -20.03 -46.24
N THR A 2 -19.88 -21.13 -45.86
CA THR A 2 -20.33 -21.38 -44.48
C THR A 2 -19.17 -21.98 -43.65
N PRO A 3 -19.21 -21.92 -42.30
CA PRO A 3 -18.15 -22.51 -41.48
C PRO A 3 -18.02 -24.03 -41.68
N GLU A 4 -19.10 -24.74 -41.99
CA GLU A 4 -19.07 -26.19 -42.29
C GLU A 4 -18.35 -26.48 -43.61
N GLU A 5 -18.69 -25.72 -44.67
CA GLU A 5 -18.04 -25.81 -45.98
C GLU A 5 -16.54 -25.45 -45.90
N ALA A 6 -16.17 -24.53 -45.02
CA ALA A 6 -14.78 -24.17 -44.77
C ALA A 6 -13.98 -25.29 -44.08
N ARG A 7 -14.61 -26.04 -43.18
CA ARG A 7 -13.98 -27.18 -42.50
C ARG A 7 -13.76 -28.35 -43.42
N GLU A 8 -14.73 -28.61 -44.30
CA GLU A 8 -14.62 -29.64 -45.33
C GLU A 8 -13.45 -29.33 -46.27
N LYS A 9 -13.33 -28.09 -46.76
CA LYS A 9 -12.21 -27.69 -47.65
C LYS A 9 -10.84 -27.72 -46.97
N LEU A 10 -10.77 -27.48 -45.66
CA LEU A 10 -9.53 -27.60 -44.89
C LEU A 10 -9.27 -29.04 -44.38
N GLY A 11 -10.24 -29.96 -44.50
CA GLY A 11 -10.13 -31.35 -44.02
C GLY A 11 -10.10 -31.48 -42.50
N VAL A 12 -10.81 -30.61 -41.78
CA VAL A 12 -10.71 -30.48 -40.31
C VAL A 12 -12.03 -30.87 -39.62
N LYS A 13 -11.97 -31.60 -38.51
CA LYS A 13 -13.16 -32.04 -37.73
C LYS A 13 -13.92 -30.88 -37.07
N GLU A 14 -15.19 -31.12 -36.76
CA GLU A 14 -16.13 -30.16 -36.13
C GLU A 14 -15.73 -29.69 -34.71
N ASP A 15 -14.88 -30.42 -34.00
CA ASP A 15 -14.36 -30.06 -32.67
C ASP A 15 -12.86 -29.72 -32.67
N ALA A 16 -12.26 -29.55 -33.85
CA ALA A 16 -10.83 -29.28 -33.94
C ALA A 16 -10.44 -27.95 -33.30
N ASN A 17 -9.37 -27.96 -32.50
CA ASN A 17 -8.78 -26.73 -31.97
C ASN A 17 -8.23 -25.85 -33.11
N PHE A 18 -8.19 -24.54 -32.90
CA PHE A 18 -7.70 -23.58 -33.90
C PHE A 18 -6.26 -23.90 -34.37
N GLU A 19 -5.43 -24.48 -33.49
CA GLU A 19 -4.09 -24.93 -33.87
C GLU A 19 -4.10 -26.06 -34.93
N GLN A 20 -5.10 -26.93 -34.91
CA GLN A 20 -5.25 -27.99 -35.91
C GLN A 20 -5.67 -27.42 -37.26
N VAL A 21 -6.51 -26.37 -37.27
CA VAL A 21 -6.88 -25.61 -38.47
C VAL A 21 -5.65 -24.98 -39.10
N LEU A 22 -4.76 -24.38 -38.30
CA LEU A 22 -3.51 -23.78 -38.79
C LEU A 22 -2.57 -24.83 -39.39
N ARG A 23 -2.44 -26.01 -38.76
CA ARG A 23 -1.64 -27.12 -39.30
C ARG A 23 -2.20 -27.64 -40.62
N ALA A 24 -3.51 -27.73 -40.76
CA ALA A 24 -4.16 -28.17 -42.00
C ALA A 24 -3.94 -27.18 -43.14
N LYS A 25 -4.09 -25.87 -42.87
CA LYS A 25 -3.75 -24.81 -43.84
C LYS A 25 -2.30 -24.94 -44.33
N ASN A 26 -1.35 -25.06 -43.39
CA ASN A 26 0.07 -25.13 -43.75
C ASN A 26 0.39 -26.38 -44.59
N LYS A 27 -0.26 -27.52 -44.31
CA LYS A 27 -0.14 -28.73 -45.14
C LYS A 27 -0.72 -28.55 -46.54
N LEU A 28 -1.92 -28.00 -46.67
CA LEU A 28 -2.56 -27.78 -47.97
C LEU A 28 -1.82 -26.73 -48.80
N ARG A 29 -1.29 -25.69 -48.17
CA ARG A 29 -0.47 -24.67 -48.83
C ARG A 29 0.86 -25.23 -49.34
N GLN A 30 1.46 -26.19 -48.64
CA GLN A 30 2.65 -26.91 -49.11
C GLN A 30 2.34 -27.87 -50.26
N GLN A 31 1.10 -28.38 -50.36
CA GLN A 31 0.68 -29.27 -51.44
C GLN A 31 0.25 -28.51 -52.70
N ALA A 32 -0.22 -27.27 -52.57
CA ALA A 32 -0.65 -26.40 -53.67
C ALA A 32 0.42 -25.37 -54.09
N ASP A 33 1.70 -25.71 -53.96
CA ASP A 33 2.80 -24.82 -54.31
C ASP A 33 2.84 -24.60 -55.83
N GLY A 34 2.35 -23.43 -56.29
CA GLY A 34 2.27 -23.05 -57.71
C GLY A 34 0.87 -22.75 -58.25
N ASP A 35 -0.23 -23.08 -57.53
CA ASP A 35 -1.59 -22.75 -57.95
C ASP A 35 -2.20 -21.62 -57.09
N THR A 36 -2.14 -20.40 -57.61
CA THR A 36 -2.62 -19.18 -56.95
C THR A 36 -4.13 -19.23 -56.64
N GLU A 37 -4.92 -19.91 -57.46
CA GLU A 37 -6.37 -19.97 -57.29
C GLU A 37 -6.75 -20.92 -56.15
N GLN A 38 -6.05 -22.04 -56.01
CA GLN A 38 -6.22 -22.95 -54.89
C GLN A 38 -5.76 -22.34 -53.56
N GLN A 39 -4.67 -21.58 -53.56
CA GLN A 39 -4.20 -20.86 -52.37
C GLN A 39 -5.24 -19.84 -51.88
N LEU A 40 -5.87 -19.09 -52.79
CA LEU A 40 -6.95 -18.14 -52.47
C LEU A 40 -8.18 -18.83 -51.84
N ARG A 41 -8.53 -20.02 -52.32
CA ARG A 41 -9.63 -20.83 -51.75
C ARG A 41 -9.30 -21.36 -50.35
N ILE A 42 -8.04 -21.75 -50.11
CA ILE A 42 -7.58 -22.18 -48.78
C ILE A 42 -7.55 -20.99 -47.81
N ASP A 43 -7.12 -19.82 -48.25
CA ASP A 43 -7.05 -18.61 -47.43
C ASP A 43 -8.45 -18.10 -47.06
N SER A 44 -9.39 -18.06 -48.01
CA SER A 44 -10.79 -17.72 -47.71
C SER A 44 -11.46 -18.71 -46.74
N ALA A 45 -11.16 -20.01 -46.85
CA ALA A 45 -11.64 -21.02 -45.90
C ALA A 45 -11.10 -20.76 -44.49
N TYR A 46 -9.82 -20.41 -44.40
CA TYR A 46 -9.16 -20.11 -43.13
C TYR A 46 -9.72 -18.84 -42.47
N GLU A 47 -9.99 -17.79 -43.24
CA GLU A 47 -10.57 -16.53 -42.74
C GLU A 47 -11.95 -16.74 -42.10
N VAL A 48 -12.80 -17.57 -42.70
CA VAL A 48 -14.13 -17.91 -42.13
C VAL A 48 -14.00 -18.59 -40.77
N LEU A 49 -13.06 -19.54 -40.62
CA LEU A 49 -12.83 -20.25 -39.34
C LEU A 49 -12.13 -19.37 -38.30
N LEU A 50 -11.25 -18.47 -38.74
CA LEU A 50 -10.63 -17.48 -37.87
C LEU A 50 -11.70 -16.55 -37.28
N MET A 51 -12.58 -16.00 -38.11
CA MET A 51 -13.65 -15.11 -37.67
C MET A 51 -14.62 -15.81 -36.70
N GLN A 52 -14.93 -17.09 -36.95
CA GLN A 52 -15.72 -17.90 -36.03
C GLN A 52 -15.05 -18.04 -34.65
N SER A 53 -13.74 -18.28 -34.62
CA SER A 53 -12.98 -18.39 -33.37
C SER A 53 -12.90 -17.05 -32.60
N MET A 54 -12.80 -15.93 -33.32
CA MET A 54 -12.83 -14.59 -32.72
C MET A 54 -14.21 -14.29 -32.11
N ASN A 55 -15.29 -14.60 -32.83
CA ASN A 55 -16.65 -14.47 -32.31
C ASN A 55 -16.90 -15.36 -31.08
N ALA A 56 -16.32 -16.56 -31.02
CA ALA A 56 -16.40 -17.41 -29.83
C ALA A 56 -15.67 -16.82 -28.61
N ARG A 57 -14.59 -16.05 -28.83
CA ARG A 57 -13.88 -15.30 -27.77
C ARG A 57 -14.66 -14.08 -27.31
N LEU A 58 -15.25 -13.33 -28.25
CA LEU A 58 -16.06 -12.15 -27.94
C LEU A 58 -17.38 -12.50 -27.24
N SER A 59 -17.99 -13.62 -27.60
CA SER A 59 -19.24 -14.11 -26.98
C SER A 59 -19.04 -14.82 -25.64
N GLY A 60 -17.80 -14.99 -25.18
CA GLY A 60 -17.48 -15.72 -23.95
C GLY A 60 -17.70 -17.24 -24.04
N ASN A 61 -18.12 -17.77 -25.19
CA ASN A 61 -18.38 -19.20 -25.40
C ASN A 61 -17.12 -19.96 -25.88
N THR A 62 -15.93 -19.53 -25.45
CA THR A 62 -14.72 -20.26 -25.79
C THR A 62 -14.62 -21.48 -24.86
N LYS A 63 -14.67 -22.69 -25.44
CA LYS A 63 -14.33 -23.94 -24.71
C LYS A 63 -12.85 -23.87 -24.30
N ILE A 64 -12.57 -23.21 -23.18
CA ILE A 64 -11.24 -23.17 -22.58
C ILE A 64 -11.00 -24.56 -21.98
N SER A 65 -9.91 -25.21 -22.40
CA SER A 65 -9.52 -26.47 -21.79
C SER A 65 -9.18 -26.23 -20.30
N SER A 66 -9.71 -27.08 -19.43
CA SER A 66 -9.50 -27.03 -17.97
C SER A 66 -8.04 -27.20 -17.53
N GLN A 67 -7.11 -27.35 -18.48
CA GLN A 67 -5.67 -27.49 -18.27
C GLN A 67 -4.96 -26.13 -18.13
N VAL A 68 -5.61 -25.01 -18.46
CA VAL A 68 -5.04 -23.66 -18.24
C VAL A 68 -5.33 -23.23 -16.81
N LYS A 69 -4.31 -23.36 -15.95
CA LYS A 69 -4.39 -22.92 -14.55
C LYS A 69 -4.19 -21.41 -14.48
N PHE A 70 -5.25 -20.67 -14.13
CA PHE A 70 -5.17 -19.23 -13.93
C PHE A 70 -4.31 -18.91 -12.70
N ALA A 71 -3.45 -17.90 -12.81
CA ALA A 71 -2.50 -17.53 -11.75
C ALA A 71 -3.17 -16.89 -10.52
N ASP A 72 -4.49 -16.68 -10.54
CA ASP A 72 -5.20 -15.85 -9.56
C ASP A 72 -5.78 -16.64 -8.36
N ASP A 73 -5.61 -17.96 -8.32
CA ASP A 73 -5.97 -18.77 -7.15
C ASP A 73 -4.90 -18.67 -6.05
N ARG A 74 -4.59 -17.45 -5.58
CA ARG A 74 -3.93 -17.29 -4.28
C ARG A 74 -4.96 -17.60 -3.20
N LYS A 75 -4.95 -18.84 -2.70
CA LYS A 75 -5.63 -19.19 -1.45
C LYS A 75 -5.14 -18.26 -0.34
N VAL A 76 -5.98 -17.29 0.01
CA VAL A 76 -5.74 -16.35 1.10
C VAL A 76 -5.67 -17.15 2.41
N PRO A 77 -4.56 -17.13 3.16
CA PRO A 77 -4.45 -17.89 4.40
C PRO A 77 -5.51 -17.41 5.42
N PRO A 78 -6.10 -18.30 6.23
CA PRO A 78 -7.20 -17.97 7.15
C PRO A 78 -6.84 -16.89 8.18
N ALA A 79 -5.54 -16.71 8.48
CA ALA A 79 -5.05 -15.63 9.33
C ALA A 79 -5.36 -14.22 8.80
N GLN A 80 -5.53 -14.03 7.48
CA GLN A 80 -5.88 -12.73 6.90
C GLN A 80 -7.38 -12.41 6.99
N VAL A 81 -8.24 -13.41 7.23
CA VAL A 81 -9.70 -13.23 7.34
C VAL A 81 -10.06 -12.59 8.69
N VAL A 82 -9.39 -13.01 9.76
CA VAL A 82 -9.56 -12.43 11.11
C VAL A 82 -9.09 -10.98 11.15
N ASN A 83 -7.97 -10.66 10.48
CA ASN A 83 -7.47 -9.29 10.38
C ASN A 83 -8.42 -8.38 9.57
N LYS A 84 -9.02 -8.90 8.48
CA LYS A 84 -10.04 -8.15 7.73
C LYS A 84 -11.31 -7.86 8.54
N PHE A 85 -11.72 -8.78 9.42
CA PHE A 85 -12.90 -8.57 10.26
C PHE A 85 -12.65 -7.48 11.32
N LEU A 86 -11.46 -7.45 11.91
CA LEU A 86 -11.04 -6.40 12.85
C LEU A 86 -10.81 -5.05 12.16
N GLN A 87 -10.34 -5.04 10.91
CA GLN A 87 -10.17 -3.83 10.09
C GLN A 87 -11.51 -3.24 9.59
N LYS A 88 -12.60 -4.00 9.63
CA LYS A 88 -13.93 -3.57 9.17
C LYS A 88 -14.70 -2.74 10.22
N ILE A 89 -14.13 -2.53 11.40
CA ILE A 89 -14.72 -1.66 12.43
C ILE A 89 -14.43 -0.20 12.07
N PRO A 90 -15.44 0.60 11.69
CA PRO A 90 -15.24 2.00 11.32
C PRO A 90 -14.80 2.79 12.57
N GLY A 91 -13.63 3.42 12.50
CA GLY A 91 -13.14 4.33 13.53
C GLY A 91 -11.99 3.84 14.41
N ARG A 92 -11.43 2.63 14.19
CA ARG A 92 -10.22 2.23 14.91
C ARG A 92 -8.96 2.83 14.26
N PRO A 93 -8.05 3.45 15.04
CA PRO A 93 -6.71 3.75 14.58
C PRO A 93 -6.04 2.43 14.20
N GLN A 94 -5.62 2.28 12.94
CA GLN A 94 -4.92 1.08 12.52
C GLN A 94 -3.46 1.25 12.94
N VAL A 95 -3.07 0.53 14.00
CA VAL A 95 -1.65 0.35 14.34
C VAL A 95 -1.08 -0.60 13.28
N THR A 96 -0.66 -0.03 12.16
CA THR A 96 0.06 -0.80 11.14
C THR A 96 1.46 -1.11 11.63
N GLY A 97 1.96 -2.29 11.26
CA GLY A 97 3.31 -2.74 11.60
C GLY A 97 4.39 -1.72 11.20
N PRO A 98 5.62 -1.89 11.75
CA PRO A 98 6.67 -0.89 11.71
C PRO A 98 6.87 -0.32 10.30
N PRO A 99 7.03 1.03 10.15
CA PRO A 99 7.37 1.64 8.87
C PRO A 99 8.58 0.97 8.23
N ALA A 100 8.77 1.20 6.93
CA ALA A 100 10.04 0.89 6.28
C ALA A 100 11.19 1.42 7.15
N GLN A 101 12.20 0.58 7.41
CA GLN A 101 13.28 0.85 8.38
C GLN A 101 13.96 2.22 8.16
N ARG A 102 14.02 2.66 6.89
CA ARG A 102 14.55 3.97 6.49
C ARG A 102 13.70 5.14 6.99
N ASP A 103 12.38 5.07 6.84
CA ASP A 103 11.47 6.15 7.24
C ASP A 103 11.38 6.26 8.77
N PHE A 104 11.44 5.10 9.45
CA PHE A 104 11.55 5.05 10.91
C PHE A 104 12.85 5.71 11.39
N ALA A 105 13.99 5.39 10.78
CA ALA A 105 15.28 5.97 11.14
C ALA A 105 15.34 7.49 10.93
N ILE A 106 14.76 7.99 9.83
CA ILE A 106 14.70 9.42 9.54
C ILE A 106 13.80 10.13 10.57
N SER A 107 12.62 9.59 10.85
CA SER A 107 11.72 10.14 11.86
C SER A 107 12.39 10.17 13.24
N SER A 108 12.99 9.06 13.69
CA SER A 108 13.70 9.03 14.98
C SER A 108 14.88 10.00 15.05
N ALA A 109 15.58 10.23 13.94
CA ALA A 109 16.68 11.20 13.91
C ALA A 109 16.17 12.63 14.08
N ILE A 110 15.10 13.02 13.37
CA ILE A 110 14.56 14.38 13.43
C ILE A 110 13.98 14.68 14.81
N PHE A 111 13.17 13.77 15.36
CA PHE A 111 12.61 13.93 16.70
C PHE A 111 13.68 13.82 17.80
N GLY A 112 14.70 12.98 17.61
CA GLY A 112 15.84 12.89 18.53
C GLY A 112 16.69 14.16 18.58
N VAL A 113 16.95 14.79 17.43
CA VAL A 113 17.61 16.11 17.38
C VAL A 113 16.76 17.17 18.07
N LEU A 114 15.44 17.15 17.85
CA LEU A 114 14.53 18.12 18.48
C LEU A 114 14.50 17.97 20.01
N ALA A 115 14.47 16.73 20.52
CA ALA A 115 14.56 16.40 21.95
C ALA A 115 15.93 16.81 22.55
N GLY A 116 17.03 16.59 21.83
CA GLY A 116 18.35 17.04 22.26
C GLY A 116 18.44 18.56 22.37
N ILE A 117 17.87 19.29 21.41
CA ILE A 117 17.82 20.76 21.44
C ILE A 117 16.96 21.25 22.61
N THR A 118 15.82 20.61 22.92
CA THR A 118 15.01 20.98 24.10
C THR A 118 15.75 20.76 25.42
N LEU A 119 16.52 19.67 25.54
CA LEU A 119 17.32 19.39 26.74
C LEU A 119 18.43 20.42 26.94
N ILE A 120 19.14 20.79 25.87
CA ILE A 120 20.21 21.81 25.93
C ILE A 120 19.64 23.19 26.32
N GLN A 121 18.46 23.55 25.80
CA GLN A 121 17.80 24.80 26.19
C GLN A 121 17.29 24.77 27.63
N GLY A 122 16.94 23.60 28.14
CA GLY A 122 16.58 23.39 29.54
C GLY A 122 17.73 23.53 30.55
N LEU A 123 18.98 23.44 30.07
CA LEU A 123 20.20 23.62 30.86
C LEU A 123 20.67 25.10 30.91
N GLY A 124 20.03 26.00 30.15
CA GLY A 124 20.29 27.45 30.16
C GLY A 124 19.66 28.18 31.36
N PRO A 125 19.94 29.48 31.56
CA PRO A 125 19.32 30.25 32.64
C PRO A 125 17.80 30.30 32.43
N SER A 126 17.08 29.64 33.33
CA SER A 126 15.62 29.54 33.28
C SER A 126 14.99 30.90 33.57
N SER A 127 14.22 31.40 32.61
CA SER A 127 13.50 32.68 32.72
C SER A 127 12.11 32.48 33.32
N GLY A 128 12.03 31.74 34.43
CA GLY A 128 10.80 31.54 35.21
C GLY A 128 9.88 30.38 34.77
N PRO A 129 8.72 30.23 35.44
CA PRO A 129 7.78 29.10 35.27
C PRO A 129 7.06 29.07 33.91
N SER A 130 7.32 30.06 33.05
CA SER A 130 6.76 30.23 31.71
C SER A 130 7.70 29.80 30.58
N ASP A 131 8.86 29.19 30.89
CA ASP A 131 9.80 28.67 29.90
C ASP A 131 9.30 27.34 29.30
N VAL A 132 8.13 27.40 28.65
CA VAL A 132 7.63 26.32 27.81
C VAL A 132 8.30 26.40 26.44
N PRO A 133 8.98 25.33 25.96
CA PRO A 133 9.58 25.27 24.62
C PRO A 133 8.51 25.23 23.50
N SER A 134 7.76 26.32 23.39
CA SER A 134 6.62 26.52 22.48
C SER A 134 7.06 26.48 21.02
N LEU A 135 8.27 26.97 20.72
CA LEU A 135 8.86 26.91 19.39
C LEU A 135 9.11 25.46 18.97
N GLN A 136 9.71 24.63 19.84
CA GLN A 136 9.94 23.21 19.52
C GLN A 136 8.65 22.42 19.39
N LEU A 137 7.63 22.69 20.22
CA LEU A 137 6.33 22.06 20.08
C LEU A 137 5.64 22.43 18.76
N GLY A 138 5.76 23.69 18.32
CA GLY A 138 5.26 24.15 17.03
C GLY A 138 5.96 23.46 15.85
N VAL A 139 7.30 23.44 15.88
CA VAL A 139 8.12 22.76 14.86
C VAL A 139 7.85 21.26 14.84
N GLY A 140 7.79 20.61 16.01
CA GLY A 140 7.48 19.20 16.14
C GLY A 140 6.11 18.83 15.57
N SER A 141 5.09 19.64 15.85
CA SER A 141 3.73 19.46 15.32
C SER A 141 3.68 19.61 13.80
N PHE A 142 4.43 20.57 13.26
CA PHE A 142 4.52 20.77 11.81
C PHE A 142 5.25 19.62 11.12
N VAL A 143 6.37 19.16 11.67
CA VAL A 143 7.14 18.01 11.17
C VAL A 143 6.30 16.73 11.21
N ALA A 144 5.59 16.49 12.31
CA ALA A 144 4.66 15.36 12.43
C ALA A 144 3.56 15.43 11.36
N GLY A 145 2.90 16.59 11.22
CA GLY A 145 1.86 16.78 10.21
C GLY A 145 2.35 16.56 8.78
N TYR A 146 3.53 17.10 8.45
CA TYR A 146 4.15 16.89 7.14
C TYR A 146 4.45 15.40 6.89
N PHE A 147 4.97 14.68 7.88
CA PHE A 147 5.31 13.27 7.75
C PHE A 147 4.05 12.40 7.55
N LEU A 148 2.99 12.62 8.33
CA LEU A 148 1.71 11.91 8.17
C LEU A 148 1.09 12.16 6.79
N VAL A 149 0.99 13.42 6.36
CA VAL A 149 0.33 13.78 5.09
C VAL A 149 1.17 13.32 3.89
N ASN A 150 2.48 13.55 3.91
CA ASN A 150 3.34 13.34 2.74
C ASN A 150 3.81 11.87 2.60
N GLN A 151 4.20 11.20 3.69
CA GLN A 151 4.71 9.83 3.61
C GLN A 151 3.62 8.76 3.74
N ARG A 152 2.58 9.00 4.54
CA ARG A 152 1.54 7.99 4.83
C ARG A 152 0.21 8.23 4.10
N ARG A 153 0.08 9.31 3.32
CA ARG A 153 -1.12 9.66 2.53
C ARG A 153 -2.42 9.66 3.36
N VAL A 154 -2.34 9.95 4.65
CA VAL A 154 -3.55 10.07 5.49
C VAL A 154 -4.30 11.36 5.15
N LYS A 155 -5.63 11.33 5.25
CA LYS A 155 -6.46 12.53 5.05
C LYS A 155 -6.05 13.60 6.07
N THR A 156 -5.93 14.86 5.64
CA THR A 156 -5.48 15.97 6.50
C THR A 156 -6.25 16.07 7.82
N GLY A 157 -7.57 15.84 7.80
CA GLY A 157 -8.39 15.83 9.03
C GLY A 157 -8.04 14.70 10.01
N LYS A 158 -7.64 13.53 9.51
CA LYS A 158 -7.16 12.43 10.37
C LYS A 158 -5.78 12.74 10.93
N ALA A 159 -4.88 13.32 10.13
CA ALA A 159 -3.54 13.69 10.59
C ALA A 159 -3.59 14.68 11.77
N VAL A 160 -4.46 15.69 11.69
CA VAL A 160 -4.66 16.66 12.77
C VAL A 160 -5.23 15.98 14.03
N ALA A 161 -6.20 15.08 13.88
CA ALA A 161 -6.75 14.33 15.02
C ALA A 161 -5.69 13.44 15.70
N LEU A 162 -4.79 12.83 14.92
CA LEU A 162 -3.71 12.01 15.44
C LEU A 162 -2.66 12.84 16.20
N ILE A 163 -2.28 14.01 15.67
CA ILE A 163 -1.38 14.93 16.37
C ILE A 163 -2.02 15.42 17.67
N ALA A 164 -3.30 15.81 17.62
CA ALA A 164 -4.03 16.23 18.81
C ALA A 164 -4.08 15.12 19.87
N SER A 165 -4.30 13.86 19.45
CA SER A 165 -4.28 12.72 20.37
C SER A 165 -2.90 12.45 20.97
N GLY A 166 -1.82 12.63 20.18
CA GLY A 166 -0.44 12.48 20.64
C GLY A 166 -0.04 13.57 21.64
N ILE A 167 -0.47 14.82 21.41
CA ILE A 167 -0.26 15.93 22.34
C ILE A 167 -1.02 15.68 23.65
N LEU A 168 -2.32 15.35 23.58
CA LEU A 168 -3.10 15.07 24.78
C LEU A 168 -2.51 13.91 25.58
N GLY A 169 -2.15 12.82 24.89
CA GLY A 169 -1.53 11.66 25.51
C GLY A 169 -0.21 12.00 26.18
N GLY A 170 0.67 12.74 25.49
CA GLY A 170 1.95 13.17 26.02
C GLY A 170 1.84 14.11 27.22
N VAL A 171 0.92 15.08 27.18
CA VAL A 171 0.69 16.03 28.29
C VAL A 171 0.16 15.31 29.52
N LEU A 172 -0.85 14.46 29.36
CA LEU A 172 -1.43 13.71 30.48
C LEU A 172 -0.39 12.77 31.09
N PHE A 173 0.30 12.00 30.26
CA PHE A 173 1.31 11.05 30.74
C PHE A 173 2.48 11.77 31.42
N GLY A 174 3.02 12.82 30.79
CA GLY A 174 4.08 13.64 31.38
C GLY A 174 3.67 14.31 32.69
N SER A 175 2.42 14.76 32.81
CA SER A 175 1.88 15.36 34.04
C SER A 175 1.69 14.34 35.17
N LEU A 176 1.21 13.13 34.86
CA LEU A 176 1.11 12.03 35.83
C LEU A 176 2.50 11.63 36.35
N LEU A 177 3.46 11.48 35.44
CA LEU A 177 4.85 11.17 35.79
C LEU A 177 5.49 12.28 36.62
N ASN A 178 5.24 13.56 36.31
CA ASN A 178 5.73 14.67 37.13
C ASN A 178 5.19 14.61 38.56
N THR A 179 3.90 14.26 38.69
CA THR A 179 3.22 14.11 40.00
C THR A 179 3.76 12.93 40.79
N TRP A 180 4.07 11.81 40.12
CA TRP A 180 4.64 10.60 40.73
C TRP A 180 6.11 10.76 41.10
N LEU A 181 6.90 11.40 40.23
CA LEU A 181 8.35 11.49 40.36
C LEU A 181 8.79 12.68 41.23
N GLN A 182 7.86 13.59 41.58
CA GLN A 182 8.14 14.81 42.36
C GLN A 182 9.43 15.48 41.87
N VAL A 183 9.50 15.78 40.57
CA VAL A 183 10.71 16.34 39.90
C VAL A 183 11.13 17.68 40.52
N ASP A 184 10.23 18.34 41.23
CA ASP A 184 10.49 19.55 42.02
C ASP A 184 11.43 19.32 43.22
N ILE A 185 11.57 18.08 43.70
CA ILE A 185 12.33 17.72 44.91
C ILE A 185 13.66 17.02 44.62
N VAL A 186 13.79 16.30 43.49
CA VAL A 186 15.06 15.70 43.04
C VAL A 186 15.23 16.00 41.54
N PRO A 187 16.05 16.99 41.17
CA PRO A 187 16.36 17.27 39.77
C PRO A 187 17.21 16.13 39.20
N ILE A 188 16.59 15.21 38.47
CA ILE A 188 17.34 14.17 37.75
C ILE A 188 17.95 14.84 36.51
N GLY A 189 19.27 15.05 36.54
CA GLY A 189 20.04 15.51 35.38
C GLY A 189 20.03 17.02 35.11
N GLY A 190 19.66 17.87 36.07
CA GLY A 190 19.77 19.34 35.93
C GLY A 190 18.60 20.02 35.22
N LEU A 191 17.48 19.30 35.00
CA LEU A 191 16.25 19.88 34.48
C LEU A 191 15.49 20.60 35.60
N SER A 192 15.74 21.90 35.76
CA SER A 192 15.17 22.73 36.83
C SER A 192 13.71 23.12 36.61
N SER A 193 13.04 22.63 35.56
CA SER A 193 11.65 23.01 35.27
C SER A 193 10.80 21.82 34.85
N SER A 194 9.70 21.62 35.59
CA SER A 194 8.64 20.64 35.31
C SER A 194 8.10 20.77 33.87
N ALA A 195 8.13 21.97 33.28
CA ALA A 195 7.63 22.22 31.93
C ALA A 195 8.46 21.51 30.85
N ILE A 196 9.78 21.41 31.04
CA ILE A 196 10.68 20.79 30.07
C ILE A 196 10.46 19.27 30.05
N PHE A 197 10.31 18.68 31.23
CA PHE A 197 10.04 17.25 31.39
C PHE A 197 8.75 16.84 30.66
N VAL A 198 7.66 17.60 30.85
CA VAL A 198 6.38 17.32 30.17
C VAL A 198 6.52 17.47 28.65
N SER A 199 7.27 18.47 28.16
CA SER A 199 7.45 18.69 26.73
C SER A 199 8.17 17.55 26.02
N GLU A 200 9.07 16.85 26.71
CA GLU A 200 9.81 15.72 26.17
C GLU A 200 8.90 14.50 25.95
N PHE A 201 7.98 14.23 26.89
CA PHE A 201 6.95 13.21 26.70
C PHE A 201 5.99 13.56 25.57
N VAL A 202 5.72 14.84 25.34
CA VAL A 202 4.93 15.30 24.18
C VAL A 202 5.67 15.05 22.86
N ILE A 203 6.99 15.31 22.81
CA ILE A 203 7.82 15.04 21.62
C ILE A 203 7.86 13.54 21.31
N VAL A 204 8.02 12.69 22.34
CA VAL A 204 7.94 11.23 22.19
C VAL A 204 6.55 10.78 21.75
N GLY A 205 5.49 11.39 22.30
CA GLY A 205 4.11 11.15 21.90
C GLY A 205 3.84 11.52 20.43
N LEU A 206 4.38 12.65 19.95
CA LEU A 206 4.31 13.03 18.53
C LEU A 206 5.08 12.07 17.64
N TRP A 207 6.28 11.66 18.04
CA TRP A 207 7.08 10.69 17.30
C TRP A 207 6.36 9.34 17.18
N ALA A 208 5.75 8.87 18.27
CA ALA A 208 4.97 7.64 18.30
C ALA A 208 3.70 7.75 17.43
N ALA A 209 2.96 8.86 17.54
CA ALA A 209 1.79 9.12 16.71
C ALA A 209 2.13 9.22 15.22
N SER A 210 3.30 9.76 14.87
CA SER A 210 3.78 9.85 13.49
C SER A 210 4.30 8.53 12.93
N SER A 211 4.93 7.70 13.76
CA SER A 211 5.58 6.47 13.31
C SER A 211 4.62 5.27 13.26
N PHE A 212 3.70 5.15 14.23
CA PHE A 212 2.89 3.94 14.43
C PHE A 212 1.42 4.08 14.05
N LEU A 213 0.94 5.29 13.74
CA LEU A 213 -0.49 5.59 13.65
C LEU A 213 -0.88 6.04 12.23
N ILE A 214 -1.86 5.34 11.63
CA ILE A 214 -2.43 5.58 10.28
C ILE A 214 -3.96 5.61 10.33
#